data_AF-A0A744GDU8-F1
#
_entry.id   AF-A0A744GDU8-F1
#
_cell.length_a   1.000
_cell.length_b   1.000
_cell.length_c   1.000
_cell.angle_alpha   90.00
_cell.angle_beta   90.00
_cell.angle_gamma   90.00
#
_symmetry.space_group_name_H-M   'P 1'
#
loop_
_entity.id
_entity.type
_entity.pdbx_description
1 polymer ?
#
loop_
_entity_poly.entity_id
_entity_poly.type
_entity_poly.pdbx_seq_one_letter_code
_entity_poly.pdbx_strand_id
1 'polypeptide(L)' 'VIVAHCHPSGLAEPGQADRQITERLRQALNLVDIRLLDHLVVGGMDIVSFAERGWL' A
#
# COMPACT_ATOMS: atom_id res chain seq x y z
N VAL A 1 0.11 -11.27 2.49
CA VAL A 1 1.12 -10.54 1.70
C VAL A 1 1.20 -9.12 2.19
N ILE A 2 2.40 -8.55 2.29
CA ILE A 2 2.61 -7.11 2.47
C ILE A 2 3.29 -6.62 1.20
N VAL A 3 2.86 -5.47 0.68
CA VAL A 3 3.52 -4.82 -0.47
C VAL A 3 4.12 -3.50 -0.02
N ALA A 4 5.22 -3.11 -0.66
CA ALA A 4 5.83 -1.82 -0.43
C ALA A 4 6.32 -1.23 -1.74
N HIS A 5 6.22 0.08 -1.88
CA HIS A 5 6.90 0.82 -2.95
C HIS A 5 7.53 2.09 -2.41
N CYS A 6 8.56 2.55 -3.11
CA CYS A 6 9.28 3.76 -2.76
C CYS A 6 8.81 4.91 -3.63
N HIS A 7 8.55 6.07 -3.03
CA HIS A 7 8.38 7.33 -3.74
C HIS A 7 9.76 7.98 -3.95
N PRO A 8 10.26 8.12 -5.19
CA PRO A 8 11.56 8.75 -5.45
C PRO A 8 11.62 10.22 -5.03
N SER A 9 10.47 10.87 -4.87
CA SER A 9 10.35 12.22 -4.31
C SER A 9 10.76 12.32 -2.84
N GLY A 10 10.88 11.19 -2.14
CA GLY A 10 11.14 11.13 -0.71
C GLY A 10 9.91 11.39 0.16
N LEU A 11 8.72 11.60 -0.42
CA LEU A 11 7.49 11.83 0.32
C LEU A 11 6.69 10.54 0.47
N ALA A 12 6.45 10.10 1.71
CA ALA A 12 5.69 8.89 1.99
C ALA A 12 4.17 9.06 1.89
N GLU A 13 3.65 10.27 1.65
CA GLU A 13 2.20 10.50 1.57
C GLU A 13 1.60 9.81 0.32
N PRO A 14 0.70 8.84 0.50
CA PRO A 14 0.04 8.15 -0.62
C PRO A 14 -0.94 9.05 -1.38
N GLY A 15 -0.88 8.97 -2.70
CA GLY A 15 -1.81 9.59 -3.63
C GLY A 15 -3.01 8.71 -3.98
N GLN A 16 -3.84 9.22 -4.90
CA GLN A 16 -5.01 8.48 -5.39
C GLN A 16 -4.62 7.20 -6.14
N ALA A 17 -3.51 7.23 -6.89
CA ALA A 17 -3.00 6.06 -7.61
C ALA A 17 -2.63 4.93 -6.65
N ASP A 18 -2.01 5.24 -5.51
CA ASP A 18 -1.65 4.26 -4.47
C ASP A 18 -2.90 3.58 -3.90
N ARG A 19 -3.97 4.33 -3.63
CA ARG A 19 -5.25 3.77 -3.19
C ARG A 19 -5.87 2.85 -4.24
N GLN A 20 -5.87 3.28 -5.49
CA GLN A 20 -6.44 2.48 -6.59
C GLN A 20 -5.69 1.16 -6.79
N ILE A 21 -4.35 1.18 -6.75
CA ILE A 21 -3.57 -0.05 -6.90
C ILE A 21 -3.73 -0.96 -5.67
N THR A 22 -3.81 -0.39 -4.46
CA THR A 22 -4.09 -1.16 -3.24
C THR A 22 -5.37 -1.96 -3.37
N GLU A 23 -6.46 -1.32 -3.81
CA GLU A 23 -7.75 -1.99 -3.96
C GLU A 23 -7.71 -3.06 -5.04
N ARG A 24 -7.04 -2.81 -6.17
CA ARG A 24 -6.85 -3.83 -7.23
C ARG A 24 -6.05 -5.02 -6.73
N LEU A 25 -4.98 -4.79 -5.97
CA LEU A 25 -4.17 -5.85 -5.37
C LEU A 25 -4.96 -6.66 -4.36
N ARG A 26 -5.75 -6.00 -3.49
CA ARG A 26 -6.64 -6.65 -2.52
C ARG A 26 -7.64 -7.57 -3.23
N GLN A 27 -8.29 -7.06 -4.28
CA GLN A 27 -9.24 -7.85 -5.09
C GLN A 27 -8.57 -9.03 -5.79
N ALA A 28 -7.39 -8.84 -6.38
CA ALA A 28 -6.66 -9.89 -7.08
C ALA A 28 -6.19 -11.00 -6.13
N LEU A 29 -5.64 -10.65 -4.96
CA LEU A 29 -5.18 -11.61 -3.97
C LEU A 29 -6.34 -12.42 -3.36
N ASN A 30 -7.53 -11.80 -3.21
CA ASN A 30 -8.74 -12.50 -2.76
C ASN A 30 -9.19 -13.61 -3.73
N LEU A 31 -8.87 -13.55 -5.02
CA LEU A 31 -9.21 -14.61 -5.98
C LEU A 31 -8.49 -15.93 -5.71
N VAL A 32 -7.40 -15.89 -4.92
CA VAL A 32 -6.56 -17.03 -4.58
C VAL A 32 -6.45 -17.20 -3.06
N ASP A 33 -7.43 -16.71 -2.31
CA ASP A 33 -7.51 -16.80 -0.84
C ASP A 33 -6.28 -16.26 -0.09
N ILE A 34 -5.60 -15.27 -0.67
CA ILE A 34 -4.48 -14.57 -0.04
C ILE A 34 -4.93 -13.20 0.44
N ARG A 35 -4.67 -12.89 1.72
CA ARG A 35 -4.96 -11.56 2.28
C ARG A 35 -3.82 -10.57 2.03
N LEU A 36 -4.15 -9.37 1.58
CA LEU A 36 -3.27 -8.21 1.67
C LEU A 36 -3.29 -7.69 3.12
N LEU A 37 -2.17 -7.82 3.82
CA LEU A 37 -2.03 -7.45 5.22
C LEU A 37 -1.66 -5.99 5.38
N ASP A 38 -0.83 -5.46 4.47
CA ASP A 38 -0.48 -4.05 4.45
C ASP A 38 0.01 -3.59 3.07
N HIS A 39 -0.02 -2.28 2.86
CA HIS A 39 0.66 -1.57 1.79
C HIS A 39 1.47 -0.42 2.41
N LEU A 40 2.80 -0.51 2.31
CA LEU A 40 3.73 0.47 2.84
C LEU A 40 4.23 1.41 1.74
N VAL A 41 4.03 2.71 1.92
CA VAL A 41 4.66 3.73 1.07
C VAL A 41 5.91 4.24 1.77
N VAL A 42 7.06 4.06 1.13
CA VAL A 42 8.37 4.45 1.69
C VAL A 42 8.86 5.73 1.02
N GLY A 43 9.09 6.78 1.80
CA GLY A 43 9.60 8.06 1.34
C GLY A 43 10.74 8.54 2.24
N GLY A 44 11.98 8.41 1.76
CA GLY A 44 13.15 8.80 2.56
C GLY A 44 13.24 7.98 3.86
N MET A 45 13.12 8.66 5.00
CA MET A 45 13.09 8.04 6.34
C MET A 45 11.66 7.76 6.84
N ASP A 46 10.64 8.24 6.12
CA ASP A 46 9.24 8.10 6.48
C ASP A 46 8.61 6.89 5.81
N ILE A 47 7.72 6.23 6.53
CA ILE A 47 6.93 5.10 6.04
C ILE A 47 5.48 5.32 6.44
N VAL A 48 4.56 5.16 5.49
CA VAL A 48 3.12 5.20 5.74
C VAL A 48 2.53 3.81 5.51
N SER A 49 1.88 3.27 6.53
CA SER A 49 1.07 2.05 6.45
C SER A 49 -0.38 2.36 6.08
N PHE A 50 -0.92 1.64 5.11
CA PHE A 50 -2.35 1.69 4.79
C PHE A 50 -3.18 1.02 5.90
N ALA A 51 -2.67 -0.04 6.51
CA ALA A 51 -3.35 -0.73 7.60
C ALA A 51 -3.51 0.17 8.83
N GLU A 52 -2.44 0.87 9.24
CA GLU A 52 -2.48 1.81 10.37
C GLU A 52 -3.42 2.99 10.13
N ARG A 53 -3.60 3.40 8.87
CA ARG A 53 -4.57 4.44 8.48
C ARG A 53 -6.01 3.93 8.34
N GLY A 54 -6.25 2.63 8.44
CA GLY A 54 -7.56 2.02 8.26
C GLY A 54 -8.06 2.06 6.81
N TRP A 55 -7.16 2.00 5.84
CA TRP A 55 -7.49 2.07 4.40
C TRP A 55 -7.47 0.69 3.69
N LEU A 56 -7.38 -0.41 4.43
CA LEU A 56 -7.38 -1.79 3.94
C LEU A 56 -8.62 -2.58 4.36
#